data_AF-R6KJC4-F1
#
_entry.id   AF-R6KJC4-F1
#
_cell.length_a   1.000
_cell.length_b   1.000
_cell.length_c   1.000
_cell.angle_alpha   90.00
_cell.angle_beta   90.00
_cell.angle_gamma   90.00
#
_symmetry.space_group_name_H-M   'P 1'
#
loop_
_entity.id
_entity.type
_entity.pdbx_description
1 polymer ?
#
loop_
_entity_poly.entity_id
_entity_poly.type
_entity_poly.pdbx_seq_one_letter_code
_entity_poly.pdbx_strand_id
1 'polypeptide(L)' 'MIKDAYVQYQSRKAAKDQFDAMELLPGRVKMERNVHYIDDETAAMNLHLALMMAVLEDGLWQ' A
#
# COMPACT_ATOMS: atom_id res chain seq x y z
N MET A 1 -10.69 10.99 -2.58
CA MET A 1 -11.45 9.72 -2.67
C MET A 1 -12.27 9.76 -3.96
N ILE A 2 -12.13 8.77 -4.84
CA ILE A 2 -12.92 8.69 -6.09
C ILE A 2 -14.22 7.93 -5.75
N LYS A 3 -15.38 8.50 -6.09
CA LYS A 3 -16.69 7.88 -5.87
C LYS A 3 -16.78 6.58 -6.69
N ASP A 4 -17.27 5.50 -6.09
CA ASP A 4 -17.43 4.16 -6.68
C ASP A 4 -16.12 3.42 -7.05
N ALA A 5 -14.96 3.91 -6.59
CA ALA A 5 -13.70 3.17 -6.70
C ALA A 5 -13.59 2.14 -5.55
N TYR A 6 -13.64 0.86 -5.89
CA TYR A 6 -13.36 -0.24 -4.97
C TYR A 6 -12.18 -1.07 -5.47
N VAL A 7 -11.40 -1.59 -4.51
CA VAL A 7 -10.35 -2.58 -4.74
C VAL A 7 -10.77 -3.83 -3.99
N GLN A 8 -10.80 -4.97 -4.68
CA GLN A 8 -11.05 -6.26 -4.07
C GLN A 8 -9.73 -6.86 -3.60
N TYR A 9 -9.70 -7.37 -2.38
CA TYR A 9 -8.51 -8.01 -1.83
C TYR A 9 -8.75 -9.51 -1.74
N GLN A 10 -7.72 -10.31 -2.07
CA GLN A 10 -7.79 -11.77 -1.97
C GLN A 10 -8.15 -12.23 -0.55
N SER A 11 -7.59 -11.55 0.45
CA SER A 11 -7.81 -11.87 1.85
C SER A 11 -7.89 -10.61 2.71
N ARG A 12 -8.30 -10.80 3.98
CA ARG A 12 -8.21 -9.74 5.00
C ARG A 12 -6.76 -9.31 5.24
N LYS A 13 -5.79 -10.22 5.05
CA LYS A 13 -4.37 -9.91 5.19
C LYS A 13 -3.92 -8.98 4.08
N ALA A 14 -4.25 -9.25 2.81
CA ALA A 14 -3.95 -8.36 1.71
C ALA A 14 -4.51 -6.95 1.94
N ALA A 15 -5.76 -6.85 2.41
CA ALA A 15 -6.35 -5.56 2.75
C ALA A 15 -5.53 -4.85 3.83
N LYS A 16 -5.23 -5.53 4.94
CA LYS A 16 -4.45 -4.96 6.04
C LYS A 16 -3.07 -4.50 5.60
N ASP A 17 -2.30 -5.36 4.93
CA ASP A 17 -0.95 -5.04 4.47
C ASP A 17 -0.98 -3.80 3.57
N GLN A 18 -1.97 -3.70 2.68
CA GLN A 18 -2.12 -2.56 1.79
C GLN A 18 -2.47 -1.26 2.54
N PHE A 19 -3.36 -1.32 3.53
CA PHE A 19 -3.70 -0.15 4.33
C PHE A 19 -2.50 0.31 5.18
N ASP A 20 -1.78 -0.62 5.81
CA ASP A 20 -0.56 -0.31 6.56
C ASP A 20 0.48 0.37 5.66
N ALA A 21 0.63 -0.09 4.41
CA ALA A 21 1.52 0.53 3.42
C ALA A 21 1.10 1.97 3.07
N MET A 22 -0.22 2.23 2.94
CA MET A 22 -0.74 3.58 2.69
C MET A 22 -0.53 4.52 3.88
N GLU A 23 -0.63 4.02 5.11
CA GLU A 23 -0.40 4.80 6.33
C GLU A 23 1.08 5.18 6.48
N LEU A 24 2.00 4.27 6.13
CA LEU A 24 3.45 4.54 6.15
C LEU A 24 3.87 5.61 5.13
N LEU A 25 3.23 5.64 3.96
CA LEU A 25 3.57 6.56 2.88
C LEU A 25 2.34 7.32 2.36
N PRO A 26 1.78 8.23 3.18
CA PRO A 26 0.54 8.91 2.87
C PRO A 26 0.67 9.72 1.57
N GLY A 27 -0.28 9.49 0.66
CA GLY A 27 -0.32 10.18 -0.65
C GLY A 27 0.65 9.67 -1.71
N ARG A 28 1.54 8.72 -1.38
CA ARG A 28 2.50 8.11 -2.32
C ARG A 28 2.06 6.74 -2.81
N VAL A 29 1.36 5.98 -1.97
CA VAL A 29 0.68 4.76 -2.40
C VAL A 29 -0.63 5.18 -3.07
N LYS A 30 -0.58 5.36 -4.40
CA LYS A 30 -1.78 5.62 -5.21
C LYS A 30 -2.27 4.31 -5.81
N MET A 31 -3.53 3.98 -5.54
CA MET A 31 -4.23 2.99 -6.34
C MET A 31 -4.45 3.59 -7.73
N GLU A 32 -3.82 2.99 -8.75
CA GLU A 32 -4.12 3.35 -10.13
C GLU A 32 -5.61 3.09 -10.40
N ARG A 33 -6.22 3.92 -11.25
CA ARG A 33 -7.67 3.86 -11.54
C ARG A 33 -8.17 2.51 -12.04
N ASN A 34 -7.28 1.63 -12.51
CA ASN A 34 -7.61 0.34 -13.11
C ASN A 34 -7.20 -0.86 -12.24
N VAL A 35 -6.70 -0.64 -11.02
CA VAL A 35 -6.43 -1.73 -10.08
C VAL A 35 -7.72 -2.05 -9.34
N HIS A 36 -8.31 -3.20 -9.68
CA HIS A 36 -9.55 -3.67 -9.08
C HIS A 36 -9.36 -4.88 -8.18
N TYR A 37 -8.18 -5.51 -8.22
CA TYR A 37 -7.86 -6.68 -7.42
C TYR A 37 -6.41 -6.64 -6.94
N ILE A 38 -6.18 -7.01 -5.68
CA ILE A 38 -4.85 -7.16 -5.08
C ILE A 38 -4.79 -8.52 -4.38
N ASP A 39 -3.83 -9.33 -4.81
CA ASP A 39 -3.48 -10.59 -4.15
C ASP A 39 -2.60 -10.40 -2.91
N ASP A 40 -2.47 -11.48 -2.14
CA ASP A 40 -1.68 -11.47 -0.91
C ASP A 40 -0.19 -11.16 -1.16
N GLU A 41 0.36 -11.59 -2.29
CA GLU A 41 1.76 -11.39 -2.65
C GLU A 41 2.04 -9.92 -2.96
N THR A 42 1.20 -9.31 -3.79
CA THR A 42 1.27 -7.90 -4.16
C THR A 42 1.11 -7.00 -2.93
N ALA A 43 0.15 -7.29 -2.06
CA ALA A 43 -0.06 -6.52 -0.84
C ALA A 43 1.14 -6.62 0.11
N ALA A 44 1.70 -7.81 0.29
CA ALA A 44 2.89 -8.02 1.11
C ALA A 44 4.11 -7.27 0.55
N MET A 45 4.31 -7.29 -0.78
CA MET A 45 5.37 -6.55 -1.44
C MET A 45 5.20 -5.03 -1.27
N ASN A 46 3.97 -4.53 -1.40
CA ASN A 46 3.67 -3.11 -1.20
C ASN A 46 4.01 -2.65 0.22
N LEU A 47 3.65 -3.45 1.24
CA LEU A 47 4.04 -3.17 2.62
C LEU A 47 5.56 -3.21 2.81
N HIS A 48 6.24 -4.20 2.23
CA HIS A 48 7.69 -4.33 2.32
C HIS A 48 8.43 -3.12 1.74
N LEU A 49 8.02 -2.67 0.55
CA LEU A 49 8.58 -1.47 -0.09
C LEU A 49 8.29 -0.21 0.73
N ALA A 50 7.08 -0.10 1.30
CA ALA A 50 6.72 1.04 2.14
C ALA A 50 7.63 1.13 3.38
N LEU A 51 7.88 0.01 4.04
CA LEU A 51 8.80 -0.08 5.19
C LEU A 51 10.24 0.29 4.81
N MET A 52 10.74 -0.21 3.68
CA MET A 52 12.08 0.16 3.20
C MET A 52 12.22 1.66 2.95
N MET A 53 11.22 2.27 2.30
CA MET A 53 11.20 3.70 2.05
C MET A 53 11.14 4.51 3.35
N ALA A 54 10.29 4.13 4.31
CA ALA A 54 10.20 4.81 5.59
C ALA A 54 11.54 4.82 6.33
N VAL A 55 12.26 3.69 6.33
CA VAL A 55 13.61 3.58 6.93
C VAL A 55 14.63 4.45 6.20
N LEU A 56 14.59 4.47 4.85
CA LEU A 56 15.49 5.31 4.06
C LEU A 56 15.24 6.80 4.30
N GLU A 57 13.98 7.23 4.44
CA GLU A 57 13.64 8.62 4.73
C GLU A 57 14.10 9.02 6.13
N ASP A 58 13.82 8.22 7.16
CA ASP A 58 14.29 8.49 8.53
C ASP A 58 15.82 8.57 8.60
N GLY A 59 16.54 7.70 7.88
CA GLY A 59 18.00 7.69 7.83
C GLY A 59 18.63 8.83 7.03
N LEU A 60 17.88 9.47 6.12
CA LEU A 60 18.35 10.64 5.33
C LEU A 60 18.19 11.97 6.08
N TRP A 61 17.37 12.01 7.13
CA TRP A 61 17.09 13.20 7.94
C TRP A 61 17.74 13.16 9.34
N GLN A 62 18.62 12.19 9.61
CA GLN A 62 19.52 12.16 10.78
C GLN A 62 20.92 12.66 10.43
#